data_AF-A0A2D3WPH6-F1
#
_entry.id   AF-A0A2D3WPH6-F1
#
_cell.length_a   1.000
_cell.length_b   1.000
_cell.length_c   1.000
_cell.angle_alpha   90.00
_cell.angle_beta   90.00
_cell.angle_gamma   90.00
#
_symmetry.space_group_name_H-M   'P 1'
#
loop_
_entity.id
_entity.type
_entity.pdbx_description
1 polymer ?
#
loop_
_entity_poly.entity_id
_entity_poly.type
_entity_poly.pdbx_seq_one_letter_code
_entity_poly.pdbx_strand_id
1 'polypeptide(L)'
;MNLFQTKTYRNLISEHLRNTITYLFGEDQAFALACETKYITFTPPLPVEIKKTFHETVLFIISGYAYESAQLEGDFFSFEAGFGSENFGSKVHVPLLAIKQVFVGDAPIVINLAEPASKEEANPKNTSVGSSMEALLKNPENQKLLKKKR
;
A
#
# COMPACT_ATOMS: atom_id res chain seq x y z
N MET A 1 2.40 -15.11 -13.28
CA MET A 1 2.89 -14.30 -12.14
C MET A 1 2.36 -12.89 -12.32
N ASN A 2 1.63 -12.36 -11.35
CA ASN A 2 1.17 -10.97 -11.41
C ASN A 2 2.30 -10.05 -10.94
N LEU A 3 2.86 -9.25 -11.85
CA LEU A 3 4.00 -8.35 -11.57
C LEU A 3 3.74 -7.45 -10.36
N PHE A 4 2.54 -6.88 -10.29
CA PHE A 4 2.14 -5.90 -9.27
C PHE A 4 1.89 -6.53 -7.90
N GLN A 5 1.87 -7.86 -7.81
CA GLN A 5 1.72 -8.59 -6.54
C GLN A 5 3.01 -9.27 -6.09
N THR A 6 4.12 -9.08 -6.81
CA THR A 6 5.42 -9.59 -6.38
C THR A 6 5.89 -8.88 -5.11
N LYS A 7 6.61 -9.59 -4.24
CA LYS A 7 7.21 -9.00 -3.03
C LYS A 7 8.08 -7.78 -3.34
N THR A 8 8.87 -7.86 -4.42
CA THR A 8 9.73 -6.76 -4.87
C THR A 8 8.93 -5.53 -5.26
N TYR A 9 7.86 -5.69 -6.05
CA TYR A 9 7.01 -4.56 -6.44
C TYR A 9 6.25 -3.97 -5.24
N ARG A 10 5.73 -4.82 -4.35
CA ARG A 10 5.07 -4.39 -3.10
C ARG A 10 5.99 -3.56 -2.21
N ASN A 11 7.24 -3.99 -2.04
CA ASN A 11 8.22 -3.23 -1.27
C ASN A 11 8.52 -1.88 -1.94
N LEU A 12 8.75 -1.88 -3.26
CA LEU A 12 9.01 -0.66 -4.03
C LEU A 12 7.87 0.36 -3.89
N ILE A 13 6.62 -0.07 -4.09
CA ILE A 13 5.48 0.85 -4.05
C ILE A 13 5.13 1.27 -2.61
N SER A 14 5.32 0.39 -1.62
CA SER A 14 5.17 0.77 -0.19
C SER A 14 6.18 1.83 0.21
N GLU A 15 7.44 1.69 -0.22
CA GLU A 15 8.48 2.70 0.04
C GLU A 15 8.19 4.02 -0.69
N HIS A 16 7.72 3.97 -1.95
CA HIS A 16 7.31 5.16 -2.68
C HIS A 16 6.15 5.90 -2.00
N LEU A 17 5.11 5.18 -1.55
CA LEU A 17 3.99 5.73 -0.80
C LEU A 17 4.47 6.38 0.50
N ARG A 18 5.30 5.67 1.28
CA ARG A 18 5.88 6.17 2.53
C ARG A 18 6.64 7.47 2.30
N ASN A 19 7.57 7.47 1.35
CA ASN A 19 8.41 8.66 1.05
C ASN A 19 7.57 9.83 0.56
N THR A 20 6.54 9.57 -0.26
CA THR A 20 5.64 10.62 -0.76
C THR A 20 4.83 11.23 0.38
N ILE A 21 4.22 10.40 1.23
CA ILE A 21 3.43 10.88 2.38
C ILE A 21 4.34 11.67 3.34
N THR A 22 5.52 11.14 3.67
CA THR A 22 6.50 11.85 4.52
C THR A 22 6.91 13.19 3.93
N TYR A 23 7.12 13.27 2.61
CA TYR A 23 7.42 14.54 1.93
C TYR A 23 6.28 15.55 2.09
N LEU A 24 5.03 15.14 1.84
CA LEU A 24 3.86 16.02 2.01
C LEU A 24 3.72 16.54 3.44
N PHE A 25 4.02 15.70 4.43
CA PHE A 25 4.07 16.14 5.84
C PHE A 25 5.18 17.17 6.10
N GLY A 26 6.36 16.97 5.51
CA GLY A 26 7.48 17.89 5.64
C GLY A 26 7.21 19.28 5.05
N GLU A 27 6.35 19.34 4.03
CA GLU A 27 5.97 20.58 3.33
C GLU A 27 4.68 21.23 3.87
N ASP A 28 4.11 20.71 4.97
CA ASP A 28 2.81 21.16 5.50
C ASP A 28 1.68 21.16 4.46
N GLN A 29 1.72 20.18 3.54
CA GLN A 29 0.82 20.11 2.40
C GLN A 29 -0.34 19.16 2.69
N ALA A 30 -1.57 19.68 2.70
CA ALA A 30 -2.78 18.85 2.76
C ALA A 30 -2.92 17.96 1.53
N PHE A 31 -3.40 16.74 1.71
CA PHE A 31 -3.54 15.74 0.65
C PHE A 31 -4.77 14.85 0.87
N ALA A 32 -5.13 14.05 -0.12
CA ALA A 32 -6.19 13.06 0.00
C ALA A 32 -5.72 11.65 -0.39
N LEU A 33 -6.30 10.64 0.23
CA LEU A 33 -5.99 9.23 0.04
C LEU A 33 -7.23 8.48 -0.45
N ALA A 34 -7.16 7.86 -1.63
CA ALA A 34 -8.16 6.88 -2.05
C ALA A 34 -7.74 5.49 -1.60
N CYS A 35 -8.50 4.89 -0.69
CA CYS A 35 -8.13 3.66 0.00
C CYS A 35 -9.15 2.55 -0.21
N GLU A 36 -8.70 1.31 -0.40
CA GLU A 36 -9.58 0.14 -0.45
C GLU A 36 -10.12 -0.19 0.95
N THR A 37 -11.43 0.00 1.14
CA THR A 37 -12.12 -0.12 2.43
C THR A 37 -11.95 -1.49 3.08
N LYS A 38 -11.86 -2.57 2.29
CA LYS A 38 -11.76 -3.95 2.81
C LYS A 38 -10.50 -4.21 3.64
N TYR A 39 -9.47 -3.37 3.51
CA TYR A 39 -8.21 -3.49 4.26
C TYR A 39 -8.09 -2.49 5.42
N ILE A 40 -9.05 -1.57 5.56
CA ILE A 40 -9.04 -0.53 6.58
C ILE A 40 -9.66 -1.07 7.87
N THR A 41 -9.06 -0.74 9.01
CA THR A 41 -9.68 -0.96 10.32
C THR A 41 -10.01 0.36 11.00
N PHE A 42 -11.08 0.34 11.79
CA PHE A 42 -11.62 1.48 12.51
C PHE A 42 -11.64 1.14 13.99
N THR A 43 -11.11 2.04 14.83
CA THR A 43 -11.05 1.86 16.28
C THR A 43 -11.56 3.12 16.99
N PRO A 44 -12.78 3.09 17.58
CA PRO A 44 -13.73 1.98 17.62
C PRO A 44 -14.31 1.63 16.24
N PRO A 45 -14.85 0.41 16.04
CA PRO A 45 -15.53 0.04 14.80
C PRO A 45 -16.69 0.98 14.48
N LEU A 46 -16.86 1.31 13.20
CA LEU A 46 -17.97 2.16 12.76
C LEU A 46 -19.33 1.45 12.97
N PRO A 47 -20.37 2.19 13.37
CA PRO A 47 -21.75 1.72 13.32
C PRO A 47 -22.11 1.15 11.94
N VAL A 48 -22.99 0.15 11.91
CA VAL A 48 -23.35 -0.58 10.69
C VAL A 48 -23.96 0.36 9.64
N GLU A 49 -24.71 1.34 10.09
CA GLU A 49 -25.38 2.36 9.28
C GLU A 49 -24.35 3.21 8.52
N ILE A 50 -23.30 3.64 9.21
CA ILE A 50 -22.18 4.39 8.61
C ILE A 50 -21.37 3.46 7.70
N LYS A 51 -21.03 2.26 8.17
CA LYS A 51 -20.19 1.32 7.42
C LYS A 51 -20.82 0.92 6.08
N LYS A 52 -22.16 0.88 5.99
CA LYS A 52 -22.90 0.57 4.75
C LYS A 52 -22.79 1.68 3.68
N THR A 53 -22.43 2.90 4.05
CA THR A 53 -22.25 3.99 3.07
C THR A 53 -20.88 3.94 2.40
N PHE A 54 -19.96 3.12 2.90
CA PHE A 54 -18.61 3.02 2.36
C PHE A 54 -18.64 2.13 1.10
N HIS A 55 -18.17 2.69 0.00
CA HIS A 55 -17.92 1.93 -1.22
C HIS A 55 -16.64 1.09 -1.10
N GLU A 56 -16.30 0.35 -2.15
CA GLU A 56 -15.06 -0.44 -2.22
C GLU A 56 -13.81 0.42 -1.98
N THR A 57 -13.85 1.66 -2.46
CA THR A 57 -12.82 2.68 -2.22
C THR A 57 -13.43 3.89 -1.53
N VAL A 58 -12.71 4.44 -0.56
CA VAL A 58 -13.10 5.66 0.17
C VAL A 58 -11.99 6.70 0.04
N LEU A 59 -12.39 7.95 -0.18
CA LEU A 59 -11.48 9.10 -0.22
C LEU A 59 -11.43 9.74 1.18
N PHE A 60 -10.23 9.81 1.75
CA PHE A 60 -9.97 10.52 3.00
C PHE A 60 -9.20 11.80 2.72
N ILE A 61 -9.70 12.93 3.22
CA ILE A 61 -8.98 14.21 3.17
C ILE A 61 -8.14 14.32 4.43
N ILE A 62 -6.81 14.37 4.26
CA ILE A 62 -5.85 14.49 5.35
C ILE A 62 -5.51 15.98 5.49
N SER A 63 -6.25 16.64 6.38
CA SER A 63 -6.13 18.06 6.70
C SER A 63 -6.63 18.32 8.13
N GLY A 64 -6.30 19.46 8.72
CA GLY A 64 -6.75 19.84 10.06
C GLY A 64 -6.44 18.76 11.10
N TYR A 65 -7.41 18.41 11.94
CA TYR A 65 -7.21 17.41 13.01
C TYR A 65 -6.81 16.01 12.49
N ALA A 66 -7.25 15.61 11.29
CA ALA A 66 -6.84 14.34 10.69
C ALA A 66 -5.36 14.36 10.31
N TYR A 67 -4.84 15.52 9.92
CA TYR A 67 -3.41 15.72 9.66
C TYR A 67 -2.62 15.77 10.97
N GLU A 68 -3.09 16.51 11.97
CA GLU A 68 -2.42 16.64 13.28
C GLU A 68 -2.32 15.31 14.04
N SER A 69 -3.31 14.44 13.88
CA SER A 69 -3.34 13.11 14.50
C SER A 69 -2.68 12.02 13.65
N ALA A 70 -2.19 12.36 12.46
CA ALA A 70 -1.67 11.38 11.52
C ALA A 70 -0.35 10.77 12.00
N GLN A 71 -0.23 9.46 11.85
CA GLN A 71 0.94 8.67 12.21
C GLN A 71 1.27 7.70 11.08
N LEU A 72 2.54 7.69 10.69
CA LEU A 72 3.10 6.75 9.73
C LEU A 72 4.04 5.80 10.46
N GLU A 73 3.53 4.62 10.84
CA GLU A 73 4.24 3.64 11.66
C GLU A 73 4.31 2.28 10.96
N GLY A 74 5.53 1.79 10.72
CA GLY A 74 5.73 0.57 9.95
C GLY A 74 5.04 0.67 8.59
N ASP A 75 4.24 -0.33 8.24
CA ASP A 75 3.47 -0.39 6.98
C ASP A 75 2.04 0.18 7.12
N PHE A 76 1.77 0.98 8.15
CA PHE A 76 0.45 1.56 8.40
C PHE A 76 0.50 3.08 8.45
N PHE A 77 -0.51 3.69 7.84
CA PHE A 77 -0.87 5.08 8.01
C PHE A 77 -2.14 5.15 8.86
N SER A 78 -2.14 5.94 9.92
CA SER A 78 -3.32 6.09 10.77
C SER A 78 -3.59 7.54 11.10
N PHE A 79 -4.86 7.89 11.31
CA PHE A 79 -5.32 9.24 11.63
C PHE A 79 -6.69 9.15 12.29
N GLU A 80 -7.10 10.20 12.99
CA GLU A 80 -8.44 10.31 13.54
C GLU A 80 -9.39 10.96 12.54
N ALA A 81 -10.60 10.43 12.44
CA ALA A 81 -11.65 10.99 11.61
C ALA A 81 -13.03 10.83 12.27
N GLY A 82 -13.91 11.79 12.01
CA GLY A 82 -15.32 11.78 12.40
C GLY A 82 -16.20 11.36 11.23
N PHE A 83 -17.22 10.55 11.51
CA PHE A 83 -18.08 9.96 10.48
C PHE A 83 -19.57 10.17 10.74
N GLY A 84 -20.33 10.38 9.66
CA GLY A 84 -21.78 10.57 9.71
C GLY A 84 -22.21 11.90 10.32
N SER A 85 -23.53 12.10 10.45
CA SER A 85 -24.11 13.34 10.99
C SER A 85 -23.79 13.57 12.47
N GLU A 86 -23.48 12.49 13.21
CA GLU A 86 -23.15 12.54 14.63
C GLU A 86 -21.66 12.73 14.90
N ASN A 87 -20.84 12.88 13.85
CA ASN A 87 -19.39 13.03 13.93
C ASN A 87 -18.74 11.91 14.78
N PHE A 88 -19.13 10.66 14.52
CA PHE A 88 -18.63 9.49 15.23
C PHE A 88 -17.11 9.40 15.05
N GLY A 89 -16.36 9.67 16.12
CA GLY A 89 -14.90 9.64 16.10
C GLY A 89 -14.35 8.22 16.06
N SER A 90 -13.43 7.97 15.14
CA SER A 90 -12.72 6.70 15.06
C SER A 90 -11.29 6.92 14.54
N LYS A 91 -10.34 6.17 15.10
CA LYS A 91 -9.00 6.05 14.55
C LYS A 91 -9.04 5.11 13.36
N VAL A 92 -8.69 5.64 12.19
CA VAL A 92 -8.59 4.91 10.94
C VAL A 92 -7.18 4.35 10.83
N HIS A 93 -7.05 3.05 10.54
CA HIS A 93 -5.77 2.41 10.27
C HIS A 93 -5.78 1.85 8.84
N VAL A 94 -4.82 2.32 8.04
CA VAL A 94 -4.73 2.03 6.61
C VAL A 94 -3.37 1.37 6.34
N PRO A 95 -3.32 0.10 5.92
CA PRO A 95 -2.10 -0.46 5.36
C PRO A 95 -1.64 0.38 4.17
N LEU A 96 -0.35 0.67 4.03
CA LEU A 96 0.14 1.52 2.94
C LEU A 96 -0.28 0.99 1.57
N LEU A 97 -0.20 -0.32 1.35
CA LEU A 97 -0.60 -0.95 0.10
C LEU A 97 -2.12 -0.92 -0.16
N ALA A 98 -2.94 -0.55 0.82
CA ALA A 98 -4.37 -0.32 0.64
C ALA A 98 -4.67 1.08 0.06
N ILE A 99 -3.70 2.01 0.11
CA ILE A 99 -3.79 3.32 -0.54
C ILE A 99 -3.58 3.11 -2.04
N LYS A 100 -4.60 3.36 -2.86
CA LYS A 100 -4.54 3.25 -4.32
C LYS A 100 -4.04 4.51 -4.98
N GLN A 101 -4.43 5.66 -4.46
CA GLN A 101 -4.02 6.94 -5.00
C GLN A 101 -3.78 7.95 -3.89
N VAL A 102 -2.83 8.84 -4.12
CA VAL A 102 -2.57 10.04 -3.32
C VAL A 102 -2.83 11.25 -4.20
N PHE A 103 -3.57 12.22 -3.68
CA PHE A 103 -3.94 13.44 -4.39
C PHE A 103 -3.43 14.68 -3.66
N VAL A 104 -2.99 15.68 -4.42
CA VAL A 104 -2.77 17.05 -3.94
C VAL A 104 -3.72 17.96 -4.72
N GLY A 105 -4.72 18.52 -4.02
CA GLY A 105 -5.89 19.07 -4.69
C GLY A 105 -6.58 18.01 -5.55
N ASP A 106 -6.80 18.31 -6.83
CA ASP A 106 -7.41 17.37 -7.79
C ASP A 106 -6.38 16.52 -8.55
N ALA A 107 -5.08 16.71 -8.31
CA ALA A 107 -4.02 16.04 -9.06
C ALA A 107 -3.63 14.71 -8.40
N PRO A 108 -3.83 13.54 -9.06
CA PRO A 108 -3.28 12.28 -8.57
C PRO A 108 -1.77 12.25 -8.79
N ILE A 109 -1.01 12.14 -7.70
CA ILE A 109 0.46 12.14 -7.73
C ILE A 109 1.06 10.75 -7.52
N VAL A 110 0.28 9.79 -7.01
CA VAL A 110 0.69 8.38 -6.85
C VAL A 110 -0.43 7.46 -7.33
N ILE A 111 -0.05 6.37 -7.99
CA ILE A 111 -0.95 5.25 -8.36
C ILE A 111 -0.31 3.94 -7.89
N ASN A 112 -1.03 3.18 -7.07
CA ASN A 112 -0.61 1.88 -6.55
C ASN A 112 -1.51 0.76 -7.09
N LEU A 113 -0.89 -0.19 -7.79
CA LEU A 113 -1.54 -1.39 -8.34
C LEU A 113 -1.35 -2.65 -7.49
N ALA A 114 -0.57 -2.56 -6.41
CA ALA A 114 -0.39 -3.65 -5.48
C ALA A 114 -1.58 -3.76 -4.51
N GLU A 115 -1.78 -4.96 -4.01
CA GLU A 115 -2.66 -5.22 -2.88
C GLU A 115 -1.84 -5.56 -1.64
N PRO A 116 -2.32 -5.26 -0.42
CA PRO A 116 -1.77 -5.80 0.80
C PRO A 116 -1.64 -7.33 0.70
N ALA A 117 -0.49 -7.86 1.11
CA ALA A 117 -0.24 -9.29 1.06
C ALA A 117 -1.29 -10.05 1.88
N SER A 118 -1.82 -11.14 1.32
CA SER A 118 -2.72 -12.01 2.07
C SER A 118 -1.96 -12.73 3.19
N LYS A 119 -2.67 -13.15 4.25
CA LYS A 119 -2.05 -13.90 5.36
C LYS A 119 -1.35 -15.20 4.90
N GLU A 120 -1.72 -15.73 3.73
CA GLU A 120 -1.17 -16.95 3.14
C GLU A 120 0.18 -16.73 2.45
N GLU A 121 0.42 -15.53 1.91
CA GLU A 121 1.65 -15.15 1.19
C GLU A 121 2.82 -14.78 2.13
N ALA A 122 2.55 -14.57 3.42
CA ALA A 122 3.57 -14.28 4.43
C ALA A 122 4.42 -15.52 4.80
N ASN A 123 4.09 -16.72 4.30
CA ASN A 123 4.86 -17.94 4.54
C ASN A 123 6.11 -18.00 3.64
N PRO A 124 7.34 -17.92 4.18
CA PRO A 124 8.57 -17.82 3.40
C PRO A 124 8.98 -19.11 2.64
N LYS A 125 8.16 -20.17 2.67
CA LYS A 125 8.47 -21.47 2.04
C LYS A 125 8.19 -21.51 0.52
N ASN A 126 7.51 -20.52 -0.06
CA ASN A 126 7.03 -20.58 -1.45
C ASN A 126 7.78 -19.68 -2.44
N THR A 127 8.80 -18.92 -2.04
CA THR A 127 9.60 -18.10 -2.97
C THR A 127 10.80 -18.88 -3.51
N SER A 128 10.55 -19.94 -4.28
CA SER A 128 11.53 -20.48 -5.23
C SER A 128 11.57 -19.59 -6.47
N VAL A 129 12.10 -18.38 -6.33
CA VAL A 129 12.51 -17.58 -7.49
C VAL A 129 13.80 -18.20 -8.01
N GLY A 130 13.66 -19.21 -8.87
CA GLY A 130 14.76 -19.68 -9.70
C GLY A 130 15.26 -18.50 -10.50
N SER A 131 16.45 -18.02 -10.16
CA SER A 131 17.05 -16.85 -10.80
C SER A 131 17.10 -17.06 -12.32
N SER A 132 17.00 -15.99 -13.12
CA SER A 132 17.20 -16.06 -14.57
C SER A 132 18.50 -16.79 -14.96
N MET A 133 19.46 -16.87 -14.04
CA MET A 133 20.68 -17.66 -14.13
C MET A 133 20.42 -19.17 -14.26
N GLU A 134 19.47 -19.74 -13.51
CA GLU A 134 19.10 -21.17 -13.59
C GLU A 134 18.39 -21.51 -14.90
N ALA A 135 17.52 -20.61 -15.38
CA ALA A 135 16.88 -20.75 -16.70
C ALA A 135 17.90 -20.62 -17.84
N LEU A 136 18.85 -19.69 -17.73
CA LEU A 136 19.99 -19.55 -18.64
C LEU A 136 20.86 -20.82 -18.66
N LEU A 137 21.11 -21.45 -17.51
CA LEU A 137 21.96 -22.65 -17.37
C LEU A 137 21.28 -23.95 -17.80
N LYS A 138 19.94 -23.98 -17.87
CA LYS A 138 19.17 -25.13 -18.35
C LYS A 138 19.15 -25.27 -19.88
N ASN A 139 19.52 -24.23 -20.63
CA ASN A 139 19.62 -24.33 -22.08
C ASN A 139 20.92 -25.06 -22.48
N PRO A 140 20.85 -26.20 -23.20
CA PRO A 140 22.03 -26.97 -23.62
C PRO A 140 23.04 -26.16 -24.47
N GLU A 141 22.57 -25.15 -25.20
CA GLU A 141 23.41 -24.24 -25.99
C GLU A 141 24.30 -23.36 -25.09
N ASN A 142 23.78 -22.90 -23.94
CA ASN A 142 24.48 -22.00 -23.01
C ASN A 142 25.55 -22.70 -22.17
N GLN A 143 25.42 -24.01 -21.95
CA GLN A 143 26.44 -24.80 -21.25
C GLN A 143 27.75 -24.90 -22.04
N LYS A 144 27.71 -24.75 -23.36
CA LYS A 144 28.91 -24.74 -24.22
C LYS A 144 29.77 -23.49 -24.00
N LEU A 145 29.17 -22.37 -23.55
CA LEU A 145 29.87 -21.10 -23.31
C LEU A 145 30.76 -21.15 -22.05
N LEU A 146 30.39 -21.96 -21.06
CA LEU A 146 31.15 -22.13 -19.81
C LEU A 146 32.40 -23.02 -19.98
N LYS A 147 32.41 -23.91 -20.98
CA LYS A 147 33.53 -24.83 -21.23
C LYS A 147 34.70 -24.21 -22.00
N LYS A 148 34.62 -22.95 -22.42
CA LYS A 148 35.65 -22.26 -23.22
C LYS A 148 36.63 -21.38 -22.43
N LYS A 149 36.60 -21.40 -21.10
CA LYS A 149 37.69 -20.82 -20.29
C LYS A 149 38.64 -21.92 -19.82
N ARG A 150 39.56 -22.30 -20.71
CA ARG A 150 40.88 -22.83 -20.35
C ARG A 150 41.90 -22.06 -21.18
#